data_AF-A0A0E0CK40-F1
#
_entry.id   AF-A0A0E0CK40-F1
#
_cell.length_a   1.000
_cell.length_b   1.000
_cell.length_c   1.000
_cell.angle_alpha   90.00
_cell.angle_beta   90.00
_cell.angle_gamma   90.00
#
_symmetry.space_group_name_H-M   'P 1'
#
loop_
_entity.id
_entity.type
_entity.pdbx_description
1 polymer ?
#
loop_
_entity_poly.entity_id
_entity_poly.type
_entity_poly.pdbx_seq_one_letter_code
_entity_poly.pdbx_strand_id
1 'polypeptide(L)'
;MCAFKLRKNINNAQSTDIFNPRGGRITRANSQNFPVLNIIQMSAMRTVLQSNALLTPHWTVNAHTVMYVTAGQGRIQVVDHRGRTVFNVKARQEGFSWVSFKTSHNAIDNQIAGKRSILRALPVDVVAKAYLLSREESRSLKFNRGDEMAVFSPRPHQQLYAKWQNNK
;
A
#
# COMPACT_ATOMS: atom_id res chain seq x y z
N MET A 1 -9.61 7.83 -36.79
CA MET A 1 -8.85 7.30 -35.64
C MET A 1 -9.73 6.32 -34.87
N CYS A 2 -9.64 5.00 -35.07
CA CYS A 2 -10.53 4.05 -34.37
C CYS A 2 -9.84 2.71 -34.07
N ALA A 3 -9.20 2.60 -32.90
CA ALA A 3 -8.98 1.35 -32.17
C ALA A 3 -8.51 1.66 -30.74
N PHE A 4 -9.37 2.20 -29.89
CA PHE A 4 -9.04 2.32 -28.46
C PHE A 4 -9.07 0.93 -27.82
N LYS A 5 -8.01 0.59 -27.08
CA LYS A 5 -8.06 -0.55 -26.17
C LYS A 5 -9.05 -0.21 -25.05
N LEU A 6 -10.11 -1.00 -24.91
CA LEU A 6 -11.17 -0.79 -23.90
C LEU A 6 -11.09 -1.77 -22.74
N ARG A 7 -10.17 -2.74 -22.79
CA ARG A 7 -9.99 -3.73 -21.73
C ARG A 7 -8.52 -3.88 -21.37
N LYS A 8 -8.24 -3.89 -20.07
CA LYS A 8 -6.92 -4.21 -19.51
C LYS A 8 -7.08 -5.16 -18.34
N ASN A 9 -6.30 -6.23 -18.33
CA ASN A 9 -6.24 -7.17 -17.21
C ASN A 9 -5.18 -6.67 -16.22
N ILE A 10 -5.58 -6.46 -14.96
CA ILE A 10 -4.70 -6.03 -13.85
C ILE A 10 -4.38 -7.18 -12.87
N ASN A 11 -4.85 -8.39 -13.14
CA ASN A 11 -4.58 -9.57 -12.33
C ASN A 11 -3.29 -10.32 -12.73
N ASN A 12 -2.75 -10.06 -13.91
CA ASN A 12 -1.52 -10.69 -14.39
C ASN A 12 -0.31 -10.35 -13.50
N ALA A 13 0.36 -11.36 -12.96
CA ALA A 13 1.53 -11.20 -12.10
C ALA A 13 2.79 -10.76 -12.86
N GLN A 14 2.86 -10.97 -14.17
CA GLN A 14 4.02 -10.56 -15.00
C GLN A 14 4.03 -9.05 -15.33
N SER A 15 2.92 -8.34 -15.06
CA SER A 15 2.78 -6.90 -15.33
C SER A 15 2.59 -6.11 -14.04
N THR A 16 3.37 -6.41 -13.00
CA THR A 16 3.29 -5.72 -11.70
C THR A 16 4.23 -4.53 -11.64
N ASP A 17 3.75 -3.41 -11.10
CA ASP A 17 4.58 -2.21 -10.90
C ASP A 17 5.44 -2.32 -9.64
N ILE A 18 4.91 -2.97 -8.60
CA ILE A 18 5.63 -3.23 -7.35
C ILE A 18 5.49 -4.71 -7.01
N PHE A 19 6.63 -5.36 -6.76
CA PHE A 19 6.70 -6.77 -6.40
C PHE A 19 7.65 -6.97 -5.22
N ASN A 20 7.15 -7.64 -4.18
CA ASN A 20 7.95 -8.14 -3.07
C ASN A 20 7.65 -9.65 -2.94
N PRO A 21 8.61 -10.55 -3.19
CA PRO A 21 8.38 -12.00 -3.20
C PRO A 21 7.79 -12.56 -1.90
N ARG A 22 8.03 -11.88 -0.76
CA ARG A 22 7.56 -12.28 0.57
C ARG A 22 6.45 -11.38 1.13
N GLY A 23 6.04 -10.36 0.38
CA GLY A 23 5.04 -9.39 0.80
C GLY A 23 3.81 -9.38 -0.09
N GLY A 24 4.01 -9.49 -1.41
CA GLY A 24 2.92 -9.41 -2.39
C GLY A 24 3.24 -8.45 -3.53
N ARG A 25 2.18 -7.98 -4.20
CA ARG A 25 2.29 -7.22 -5.44
C ARG A 25 1.22 -6.14 -5.60
N ILE A 26 1.55 -5.13 -6.39
CA ILE A 26 0.65 -4.07 -6.83
C ILE A 26 0.73 -3.94 -8.35
N THR A 27 -0.43 -3.84 -8.98
CA THR A 27 -0.58 -3.54 -10.41
C THR A 27 -1.53 -2.36 -10.56
N ARG A 28 -1.15 -1.34 -11.34
CA ARG A 28 -1.88 -0.10 -11.55
C ARG A 28 -2.34 0.00 -13.00
N ALA A 29 -3.59 0.41 -13.19
CA ALA A 29 -4.12 0.87 -14.45
C ALA A 29 -4.43 2.36 -14.32
N ASN A 30 -3.73 3.19 -15.10
CA ASN A 30 -3.87 4.64 -15.12
C ASN A 30 -3.77 5.13 -16.58
N SER A 31 -3.94 6.43 -16.83
CA SER A 31 -3.91 6.96 -18.21
C SER A 31 -2.57 6.75 -18.93
N GLN A 32 -1.46 6.62 -18.20
CA GLN A 32 -0.12 6.41 -18.79
C GLN A 32 -0.01 5.05 -19.47
N ASN A 33 -0.75 4.05 -18.97
CA ASN A 33 -0.66 2.67 -19.43
C ASN A 33 -2.00 2.09 -19.94
N PHE A 34 -3.07 2.90 -19.92
CA PHE A 34 -4.40 2.58 -20.44
C PHE A 34 -5.16 3.89 -20.78
N PRO A 35 -4.91 4.48 -21.97
CA PRO A 35 -5.30 5.86 -22.27
C PRO A 35 -6.79 6.21 -22.12
N VAL A 36 -7.69 5.24 -22.29
CA VAL A 36 -9.14 5.46 -22.09
C VAL A 36 -9.48 5.96 -20.67
N LEU A 37 -8.62 5.68 -19.69
CA LEU A 37 -8.76 6.17 -18.32
C LEU A 37 -8.65 7.69 -18.20
N ASN A 38 -7.99 8.36 -19.15
CA ASN A 38 -7.99 9.82 -19.23
C ASN A 38 -9.37 10.39 -19.61
N ILE A 39 -10.19 9.63 -20.33
CA ILE A 39 -11.53 10.08 -20.73
C ILE A 39 -12.48 9.97 -19.54
N ILE A 40 -12.47 8.82 -18.86
CA ILE A 40 -13.37 8.57 -17.73
C ILE A 40 -12.87 9.19 -16.41
N GLN A 41 -11.67 9.80 -16.40
CA GLN A 41 -11.08 10.44 -15.22
C GLN A 41 -10.95 9.51 -14.00
N MET A 42 -10.59 8.25 -14.23
CA MET A 42 -10.49 7.22 -13.18
C MET A 42 -9.25 6.34 -13.35
N SER A 43 -8.78 5.74 -12.26
CA SER A 43 -7.74 4.71 -12.28
C SER A 43 -8.11 3.54 -11.38
N ALA A 44 -7.41 2.42 -11.55
CA ALA A 44 -7.62 1.22 -10.76
C ALA A 44 -6.28 0.63 -10.28
N MET A 45 -6.29 0.03 -9.09
CA MET A 45 -5.13 -0.64 -8.52
C MET A 45 -5.54 -2.01 -8.00
N ARG A 46 -4.85 -3.05 -8.44
CA ARG A 46 -4.92 -4.40 -7.90
C ARG A 46 -3.81 -4.56 -6.87
N THR A 47 -4.16 -5.00 -5.67
CA THR A 47 -3.17 -5.36 -4.64
C THR A 47 -3.44 -6.78 -4.17
N VAL A 48 -2.36 -7.54 -4.03
CA VAL A 48 -2.37 -8.90 -3.49
C VAL A 48 -1.29 -8.95 -2.43
N LEU A 49 -1.67 -9.23 -1.19
CA LEU A 49 -0.77 -9.39 -0.06
C LEU A 49 -0.68 -10.87 0.33
N GLN A 50 0.54 -11.31 0.65
CA GLN A 50 0.74 -12.61 1.27
C GLN A 50 0.31 -12.58 2.74
N SER A 51 0.20 -13.75 3.37
CA SER A 51 -0.19 -13.85 4.78
C SER A 51 0.75 -13.04 5.67
N ASN A 52 0.17 -12.20 6.53
CA ASN A 52 0.87 -11.27 7.43
C ASN A 52 1.72 -10.18 6.75
N ALA A 53 1.62 -10.04 5.43
CA ALA A 53 2.22 -8.90 4.74
C ALA A 53 1.40 -7.63 5.00
N LEU A 54 2.05 -6.48 4.83
CA LEU A 54 1.46 -5.18 5.11
C LEU A 54 1.65 -4.26 3.91
N LEU A 55 0.58 -3.56 3.53
CA LEU A 55 0.71 -2.38 2.69
C LEU A 55 1.10 -1.19 3.58
N THR A 56 2.14 -0.45 3.19
CA THR A 56 2.59 0.73 3.94
C THR A 56 1.45 1.73 4.17
N PRO A 57 1.37 2.37 5.34
CA PRO A 57 0.44 3.47 5.54
C PRO A 57 0.66 4.54 4.47
N HIS A 58 -0.42 4.98 3.84
CA HIS A 58 -0.38 5.93 2.75
C HIS A 58 -1.68 6.74 2.70
N TRP A 59 -1.63 7.86 1.97
CA TRP A 59 -2.82 8.57 1.53
C TRP A 59 -2.76 8.81 0.03
N THR A 60 -3.92 9.03 -0.59
CA THR A 60 -4.01 9.43 -1.99
C THR A 60 -4.18 10.94 -2.07
N VAL A 61 -3.30 11.61 -2.82
CA VAL A 61 -3.19 13.07 -2.82
C VAL A 61 -4.33 13.73 -3.59
N ASN A 62 -4.68 13.17 -4.76
CA ASN A 62 -5.53 13.80 -5.76
C ASN A 62 -6.74 12.93 -6.15
N ALA A 63 -7.16 11.99 -5.29
CA ALA A 63 -8.29 11.13 -5.58
C ALA A 63 -8.91 10.53 -4.32
N HIS A 64 -10.22 10.25 -4.38
CA HIS A 64 -10.87 9.33 -3.46
C HIS A 64 -10.62 7.89 -3.88
N THR A 65 -10.69 6.95 -2.94
CA THR A 65 -10.48 5.53 -3.20
C THR A 65 -11.69 4.72 -2.75
N VAL A 66 -12.28 3.95 -3.65
CA VAL A 66 -13.28 2.92 -3.36
C VAL A 66 -12.59 1.57 -3.41
N MET A 67 -12.58 0.85 -2.28
CA MET A 67 -11.89 -0.42 -2.13
C MET A 67 -12.88 -1.59 -2.13
N TYR A 68 -12.64 -2.58 -3.00
CA TYR A 68 -13.44 -3.80 -3.10
C TYR A 68 -12.56 -5.03 -2.87
N VAL A 69 -12.82 -5.75 -1.78
CA VAL A 69 -12.11 -6.99 -1.45
C VAL A 69 -12.54 -8.10 -2.39
N THR A 70 -11.59 -8.80 -3.00
CA THR A 70 -11.87 -9.85 -3.98
C THR A 70 -11.56 -11.25 -3.47
N ALA A 71 -10.62 -11.39 -2.53
CA ALA A 71 -10.29 -12.69 -1.93
C ALA A 71 -9.55 -12.51 -0.61
N GLY A 72 -9.72 -13.49 0.26
CA GLY A 72 -9.06 -13.58 1.55
C GLY A 72 -9.52 -12.51 2.53
N GLN A 73 -8.74 -12.36 3.58
CA GLN A 73 -9.14 -11.60 4.76
C GLN A 73 -7.93 -10.85 5.32
N GLY A 74 -8.17 -9.68 5.92
CA GLY A 74 -7.09 -8.82 6.42
C GLY A 74 -7.60 -7.78 7.41
N ARG A 75 -6.67 -7.04 8.00
CA ARG A 75 -6.97 -5.88 8.85
C ARG A 75 -6.80 -4.60 8.06
N ILE A 76 -7.81 -3.74 8.08
CA ILE A 76 -7.78 -2.41 7.46
C ILE A 76 -7.99 -1.37 8.55
N GLN A 77 -7.15 -0.34 8.57
CA GLN A 77 -7.28 0.80 9.46
C GLN A 77 -7.25 2.11 8.65
N VAL A 78 -8.19 3.00 8.93
CA VAL A 78 -8.27 4.35 8.34
C VAL A 78 -8.32 5.38 9.47
N VAL A 79 -7.47 6.40 9.34
CA VAL A 79 -7.32 7.49 10.32
C VAL A 79 -7.64 8.81 9.63
N ASP A 80 -8.44 9.65 10.28
CA ASP A 80 -8.80 10.98 9.75
C ASP A 80 -7.72 12.05 10.04
N HIS A 81 -7.94 13.26 9.53
CA HIS A 81 -7.02 14.39 9.71
C HIS A 81 -6.84 14.84 11.18
N ARG A 82 -7.69 14.37 12.10
CA ARG A 82 -7.59 14.66 13.54
C ARG A 82 -6.87 13.53 14.29
N GLY A 83 -6.36 12.53 13.58
CA GLY A 83 -5.72 11.35 14.19
C GLY A 83 -6.71 10.34 14.76
N ARG A 84 -8.02 10.46 14.48
CA ARG A 84 -9.03 9.52 14.99
C ARG A 84 -9.16 8.34 14.04
N THR A 85 -9.22 7.13 14.60
CA THR A 85 -9.49 5.93 13.81
C THR A 85 -10.97 5.89 13.45
N VAL A 86 -11.29 6.07 12.18
CA VAL A 86 -12.67 6.08 11.66
C VAL A 86 -13.07 4.73 11.07
N PHE A 87 -12.10 3.85 10.83
CA PHE A 87 -12.34 2.48 10.40
C PHE A 87 -11.24 1.57 10.95
N ASN A 88 -11.61 0.43 11.54
CA ASN A 88 -10.68 -0.59 12.03
C ASN A 88 -11.37 -1.95 12.02
N VAL A 89 -11.29 -2.64 10.88
CA VAL A 89 -11.91 -3.96 10.72
C VAL A 89 -10.82 -5.01 10.62
N LYS A 90 -10.98 -6.11 11.37
CA LYS A 90 -10.11 -7.28 11.34
C LYS A 90 -10.90 -8.45 10.74
N ALA A 91 -10.40 -9.01 9.65
CA ALA A 91 -10.81 -10.33 9.15
C ALA A 91 -9.64 -11.34 9.37
N ARG A 92 -9.89 -12.65 9.21
CA ARG A 92 -8.91 -13.75 9.44
C ARG A 92 -7.65 -13.59 8.57
N GLN A 93 -6.59 -14.33 8.89
CA GLN A 93 -5.28 -14.18 8.26
C GLN A 93 -5.04 -15.21 7.14
N GLU A 94 -5.76 -15.05 6.03
CA GLU A 94 -5.49 -15.82 4.80
C GLU A 94 -5.37 -14.81 3.65
N GLY A 95 -4.22 -14.85 2.95
CA GLY A 95 -3.76 -13.89 1.95
C GLY A 95 -4.80 -12.92 1.39
N PHE A 96 -4.53 -11.61 1.49
CA PHE A 96 -5.54 -10.57 1.30
C PHE A 96 -5.41 -9.90 -0.08
N SER A 97 -6.50 -9.82 -0.85
CA SER A 97 -6.48 -9.15 -2.15
C SER A 97 -7.72 -8.31 -2.42
N TRP A 98 -7.51 -7.18 -3.07
CA TRP A 98 -8.59 -6.24 -3.40
C TRP A 98 -8.30 -5.45 -4.68
N VAL A 99 -9.31 -4.78 -5.18
CA VAL A 99 -9.21 -3.77 -6.24
C VAL A 99 -9.61 -2.43 -5.65
N SER A 100 -8.83 -1.40 -5.93
CA SER A 100 -9.11 -0.02 -5.54
C SER A 100 -9.42 0.79 -6.78
N PHE A 101 -10.58 1.41 -6.84
CA PHE A 101 -10.93 2.40 -7.87
C PHE A 101 -10.65 3.79 -7.32
N LYS A 102 -10.01 4.63 -8.12
CA LYS A 102 -9.65 5.99 -7.73
C LYS A 102 -10.24 7.00 -8.70
N THR A 103 -10.79 8.09 -8.17
CA THR A 103 -11.50 9.15 -8.92
C THR A 103 -10.54 10.12 -9.62
N SER A 104 -9.43 9.61 -10.14
CA SER A 104 -8.47 10.36 -10.95
C SER A 104 -7.75 9.38 -11.85
N HIS A 105 -7.51 9.77 -13.11
CA HIS A 105 -6.82 8.95 -14.10
C HIS A 105 -5.34 8.74 -13.81
N ASN A 106 -4.74 9.57 -12.96
CA ASN A 106 -3.31 9.55 -12.59
C ASN A 106 -3.13 9.64 -11.07
N ALA A 107 -3.96 8.92 -10.31
CA ALA A 107 -3.98 9.00 -8.85
C ALA A 107 -2.60 8.72 -8.21
N ILE A 108 -2.21 9.59 -7.27
CA ILE A 108 -0.89 9.57 -6.61
C ILE A 108 -1.04 9.11 -5.17
N ASP A 109 -0.34 8.01 -4.82
CA ASP A 109 -0.26 7.50 -3.46
C ASP A 109 1.06 7.92 -2.79
N ASN A 110 0.96 8.62 -1.67
CA ASN A 110 2.09 9.02 -0.85
C ASN A 110 2.29 8.06 0.32
N GLN A 111 3.48 7.47 0.41
CA GLN A 111 3.83 6.49 1.44
C GLN A 111 4.38 7.20 2.68
N ILE A 112 3.94 6.76 3.87
CA ILE A 112 4.45 7.26 5.15
C ILE A 112 5.73 6.52 5.56
N ALA A 113 5.81 5.21 5.30
CA ALA A 113 6.98 4.38 5.59
C ALA A 113 7.48 3.63 4.34
N GLY A 114 8.75 3.20 4.35
CA GLY A 114 9.40 2.47 3.25
C GLY A 114 10.39 3.31 2.44
N LYS A 115 11.01 2.70 1.42
CA LYS A 115 12.08 3.29 0.61
C LYS A 115 11.69 4.59 -0.10
N ARG A 116 10.42 4.73 -0.48
CA ARG A 116 9.87 5.91 -1.19
C ARG A 116 8.97 6.77 -0.31
N SER A 117 9.15 6.70 1.01
CA SER A 117 8.30 7.42 1.95
C SER A 117 8.68 8.86 2.20
N ILE A 118 7.71 9.62 2.67
CA ILE A 118 7.90 11.01 3.09
C ILE A 118 8.81 11.09 4.32
N LEU A 119 8.71 10.16 5.28
CA LEU A 119 9.63 10.11 6.41
C LEU A 119 11.09 9.96 5.94
N ARG A 120 11.35 9.14 4.91
CA ARG A 120 12.69 8.98 4.36
C ARG A 120 13.20 10.23 3.64
N ALA A 121 12.30 11.00 3.01
CA ALA A 121 12.62 12.25 2.31
C ALA A 121 12.95 13.42 3.24
N LEU A 122 12.43 13.44 4.47
CA LEU A 122 12.73 14.48 5.45
C LEU A 122 14.18 14.39 5.98
N PRO A 123 14.86 15.50 6.30
CA PRO A 123 16.14 15.45 7.02
C PRO A 123 16.00 14.71 8.36
N VAL A 124 17.03 13.97 8.75
CA VAL A 124 16.98 13.17 10.00
C VAL A 124 16.70 14.02 11.23
N ASP A 125 17.26 15.24 11.27
CA ASP A 125 17.13 16.12 12.43
C ASP A 125 15.72 16.75 12.49
N VAL A 126 15.02 16.90 11.36
CA VAL A 126 13.61 17.31 11.33
C VAL A 126 12.74 16.23 11.95
N VAL A 127 12.97 14.96 11.60
CA VAL A 127 12.27 13.82 12.21
C VAL A 127 12.57 13.74 13.70
N ALA A 128 13.84 13.86 14.10
CA ALA A 128 14.25 13.85 15.49
C ALA A 128 13.52 14.90 16.34
N LYS A 129 13.45 16.15 15.83
CA LYS A 129 12.77 17.24 16.54
C LYS A 129 11.26 17.10 16.54
N ALA A 130 10.65 16.74 15.42
CA ALA A 130 9.20 16.62 15.31
C ALA A 130 8.61 15.50 16.18
N TYR A 131 9.33 14.39 16.31
CA TYR A 131 8.87 13.21 17.06
C TYR A 131 9.55 13.04 18.42
N LEU A 132 10.40 14.00 18.84
CA LEU A 132 11.17 13.93 20.08
C LEU A 132 12.01 12.64 20.20
N LEU A 133 12.69 12.27 19.12
CA LEU A 133 13.52 11.08 19.02
C LEU A 133 15.00 11.43 19.01
N SER A 134 15.85 10.47 19.42
CA SER A 134 17.28 10.53 19.14
C SER A 134 17.56 10.46 17.63
N ARG A 135 18.78 10.80 17.22
CA ARG A 135 19.21 10.71 15.82
C ARG A 135 19.25 9.26 15.34
N GLU A 136 19.62 8.34 16.22
CA GLU A 136 19.67 6.90 15.99
C GLU A 136 18.26 6.33 15.80
N GLU A 137 17.32 6.66 16.67
CA GLU A 137 15.90 6.25 16.53
C GLU A 137 15.28 6.83 15.26
N SER A 138 15.59 8.08 14.93
CA SER A 138 15.12 8.73 13.70
C SER A 138 15.68 8.04 12.45
N ARG A 139 16.96 7.63 12.45
CA ARG A 139 17.54 6.80 11.39
C ARG A 139 16.83 5.45 11.32
N SER A 140 16.58 4.79 12.44
CA SER A 140 15.85 3.53 12.48
C SER A 140 14.44 3.69 11.89
N LEU A 141 13.68 4.72 12.29
CA LEU A 141 12.35 5.02 11.77
C LEU A 141 12.36 5.21 10.24
N LYS A 142 13.36 5.90 9.70
CA LYS A 142 13.50 6.15 8.26
C LYS A 142 13.93 4.94 7.45
N PHE A 143 14.75 4.06 8.02
CA PHE A 143 15.51 3.06 7.26
C PHE A 143 15.26 1.60 7.67
N ASN A 144 14.49 1.30 8.73
CA ASN A 144 14.29 -0.07 9.23
C ASN A 144 13.54 -1.03 8.27
N ARG A 145 12.91 -0.50 7.23
CA ARG A 145 12.29 -1.29 6.14
C ARG A 145 13.25 -1.53 4.97
N GLY A 146 14.51 -1.09 5.08
CA GLY A 146 15.53 -1.28 4.05
C GLY A 146 15.08 -0.75 2.69
N ASP A 147 15.03 -1.64 1.71
CA ASP A 147 14.64 -1.33 0.34
C ASP A 147 13.17 -1.64 0.00
N GLU A 148 12.37 -2.07 0.99
CA GLU A 148 10.95 -2.34 0.76
C GLU A 148 10.20 -1.04 0.41
N MET A 149 9.41 -1.06 -0.67
CA MET A 149 8.63 0.09 -1.14
C MET A 149 7.24 0.11 -0.49
N ALA A 150 6.17 -0.11 -1.28
CA ALA A 150 4.81 -0.05 -0.76
C ALA A 150 4.38 -1.32 -0.02
N VAL A 151 4.91 -2.48 -0.40
CA VAL A 151 4.51 -3.78 0.14
C VAL A 151 5.63 -4.32 1.03
N PHE A 152 5.29 -4.53 2.30
CA PHE A 152 6.19 -5.05 3.32
C PHE A 152 5.95 -6.53 3.57
N SER A 153 7.06 -7.27 3.58
CA SER A 153 7.10 -8.64 4.04
C SER A 153 6.84 -8.72 5.56
N PRO A 154 6.27 -9.85 6.03
CA PRO A 154 6.10 -10.09 7.45
C PRO A 154 7.46 -10.08 8.15
N ARG A 155 7.55 -9.46 9.33
CA ARG A 155 8.77 -9.59 10.15
C ARG A 155 8.81 -11.00 10.78
N PRO A 156 9.99 -11.63 10.92
CA PRO A 156 10.11 -12.98 11.50
C PRO A 156 9.42 -13.12 12.87
N HIS A 157 9.51 -12.09 13.71
CA HIS A 157 8.87 -12.05 15.02
C HIS A 157 7.32 -12.04 14.95
N GLN A 158 6.73 -11.38 13.94
CA GLN A 158 5.28 -11.38 13.75
C GLN A 158 4.75 -12.74 13.29
N GLN A 159 5.56 -13.51 12.56
CA GLN A 159 5.20 -14.87 12.14
C GLN A 159 5.13 -15.83 13.33
N LEU A 160 6.04 -15.70 14.30
CA LEU A 160 6.00 -16.47 15.54
C LEU A 160 4.72 -16.17 16.33
N TYR A 161 4.38 -14.90 16.57
CA TYR A 161 3.16 -14.55 17.31
C TYR A 161 1.87 -14.99 16.62
N ALA A 162 1.78 -14.87 15.29
CA ALA A 162 0.63 -15.38 14.53
C ALA A 162 0.49 -16.90 14.65
N LYS A 163 1.60 -17.65 14.60
CA LYS A 163 1.61 -19.10 14.85
C LYS A 163 1.15 -19.46 16.26
N TRP A 164 1.61 -18.74 17.29
CA TRP A 164 1.18 -18.97 18.67
C TRP A 164 -0.32 -18.70 18.90
N GLN A 165 -0.90 -17.71 18.23
CA GLN A 165 -2.34 -17.41 18.34
C GLN A 165 -3.23 -18.42 17.62
N ASN A 166 -2.76 -19.01 16.52
CA ASN A 166 -3.52 -19.99 15.74
C ASN A 166 -3.41 -21.43 16.30
N ASN A 167 -2.52 -21.68 17.26
CA ASN A 167 -2.33 -22.96 17.95
C ASN A 167 -3.10 -23.05 19.29
N LYS A 168 -4.03 -22.12 19.53
CA LYS A 168 -5.02 -22.18 20.62
C LYS A 168 -6.41 -22.33 20.04
#